data_AF-A0A7V9RH33-F1
#
_entry.id   AF-A0A7V9RH33-F1
#
_cell.length_a   1.000
_cell.length_b   1.000
_cell.length_c   1.000
_cell.angle_alpha   90.00
_cell.angle_beta   90.00
_cell.angle_gamma   90.00
#
_symmetry.space_group_name_H-M   'P 1'
#
loop_
_entity.id
_entity.type
_entity.pdbx_description
1 polymer ?
#
loop_
_entity_poly.entity_id
_entity_poly.type
_entity_poly.pdbx_seq_one_letter_code
_entity_poly.pdbx_strand_id
1 'polypeptide(L)'
;MICIVDVHYEPDRVTAAAVGAEWDDEIATIEIVVRTKGPAADYNPGAFYERELPYLLAILERMPPVEAVVVDGYVWLGPDHPGLGWHLHRARGGPVIGIAKTQFAGAVSNDVIRGDSHRALHVTAIDFDAVAAAERVRAMHGEHRIPTLVRRADTLARGR
;
A
#
# COMPACT_ATOMS: atom_id res chain seq x y z
N MET A 1 -2.15 4.00 -15.03
CA MET A 1 -2.19 4.67 -13.72
C MET A 1 -2.50 3.70 -12.61
N ILE A 2 -1.65 3.70 -11.58
CA ILE A 2 -1.85 3.04 -10.29
C ILE A 2 -2.35 4.01 -9.23
N CYS A 3 -2.87 3.49 -8.12
CA CYS A 3 -3.13 4.26 -6.91
C CYS A 3 -2.34 3.68 -5.73
N ILE A 4 -1.45 4.46 -5.14
CA ILE A 4 -0.72 4.11 -3.93
C ILE A 4 -1.46 4.69 -2.74
N VAL A 5 -1.81 3.86 -1.77
CA VAL A 5 -2.58 4.25 -0.60
C VAL A 5 -1.83 3.98 0.69
N ASP A 6 -2.03 4.84 1.67
CA ASP A 6 -1.53 4.66 3.02
C ASP A 6 -2.50 5.21 4.06
N VAL A 7 -2.45 4.67 5.28
CA VAL A 7 -3.26 5.10 6.42
C VAL A 7 -2.36 5.37 7.62
N HIS A 8 -2.51 6.56 8.19
CA HIS A 8 -1.89 6.91 9.45
C HIS A 8 -2.96 7.18 10.52
N TYR A 9 -2.84 6.52 11.66
CA TYR A 9 -3.72 6.73 12.80
C TYR A 9 -2.98 7.40 13.96
N GLU A 10 -3.66 8.37 14.55
CA GLU A 10 -3.31 9.11 15.76
C GLU A 10 -4.40 8.81 16.83
N PRO A 11 -4.21 9.17 18.11
CA PRO A 11 -5.16 8.86 19.17
C PRO A 11 -6.60 9.37 18.92
N ASP A 12 -6.77 10.47 18.20
CA ASP A 12 -8.05 11.14 17.98
C ASP A 12 -8.40 11.33 16.49
N ARG A 13 -7.60 10.74 15.58
CA ARG A 13 -7.77 10.92 14.13
C ARG A 13 -7.19 9.76 13.34
N VAL A 14 -7.82 9.47 12.20
CA VAL A 14 -7.23 8.64 11.13
C VAL A 14 -7.12 9.46 9.86
N THR A 15 -5.96 9.42 9.22
CA THR A 15 -5.69 10.10 7.94
C THR A 15 -5.35 9.07 6.88
N ALA A 16 -6.16 9.00 5.83
CA ALA A 16 -5.87 8.20 4.65
C ALA A 16 -5.33 9.10 3.53
N ALA A 17 -4.35 8.60 2.78
CA ALA A 17 -3.80 9.26 1.61
C ALA A 17 -3.87 8.33 0.40
N ALA A 18 -4.10 8.92 -0.77
CA ALA A 18 -4.07 8.23 -2.06
C ALA A 18 -3.27 9.07 -3.06
N VAL A 19 -2.33 8.41 -3.74
CA VAL A 19 -1.45 9.00 -4.75
C VAL A 19 -1.69 8.27 -6.07
N GLY A 20 -2.21 8.95 -7.09
CA GLY A 20 -2.41 8.43 -8.43
C GLY A 20 -1.27 8.84 -9.36
N ALA A 21 -0.66 7.88 -10.06
CA ALA A 21 0.45 8.13 -11.00
C ALA A 21 0.68 6.93 -11.94
N GLU A 22 1.54 7.07 -12.95
CA GLU A 22 2.17 5.94 -13.62
C GLU A 22 3.33 5.37 -12.78
N TRP A 23 3.82 4.18 -13.14
CA TRP A 23 4.79 3.45 -12.31
C TRP A 23 6.14 4.14 -12.16
N ASP A 24 6.62 4.77 -13.23
CA ASP A 24 7.93 5.41 -13.35
C ASP A 24 7.90 6.93 -13.11
N ASP A 25 6.72 7.48 -12.79
CA ASP A 25 6.57 8.90 -12.49
C ASP A 25 7.37 9.33 -11.25
N GLU A 26 8.01 10.49 -11.34
CA GLU A 26 8.57 11.18 -10.18
C GLU A 26 7.50 11.89 -9.34
N ILE A 27 6.49 12.46 -10.02
CA ILE A 27 5.50 13.36 -9.45
C ILE A 27 4.11 12.73 -9.59
N ALA A 28 3.32 12.82 -8.52
CA ALA A 28 1.95 12.36 -8.53
C ALA A 28 1.09 13.14 -9.53
N THR A 29 0.24 12.43 -10.28
CA THR A 29 -0.83 13.05 -11.08
C THR A 29 -2.01 13.46 -10.19
N ILE A 30 -2.30 12.68 -9.15
CA ILE A 30 -3.41 12.90 -8.22
C ILE A 30 -2.90 12.71 -6.79
N GLU A 31 -3.26 13.62 -5.89
CA GLU A 31 -3.06 13.45 -4.44
C GLU A 31 -4.40 13.73 -3.73
N ILE A 32 -4.87 12.77 -2.95
CA ILE A 32 -6.07 12.91 -2.12
C ILE A 32 -5.70 12.61 -0.68
N VAL A 33 -6.21 13.41 0.24
CA VAL A 33 -6.13 13.17 1.68
C VAL A 33 -7.51 13.25 2.29
N VAL A 34 -7.84 12.29 3.15
CA VAL A 34 -9.07 12.23 3.94
C VAL A 34 -8.70 12.15 5.41
N ARG A 35 -9.29 13.02 6.23
CA ARG A 35 -9.09 13.03 7.68
C ARG A 35 -10.41 12.68 8.36
N THR A 36 -10.42 11.58 9.09
CA THR A 36 -11.57 11.11 9.87
C THR A 36 -11.32 11.36 11.34
N LYS A 37 -12.28 12.02 12.01
CA LYS A 37 -12.21 12.27 13.45
C LYS A 37 -12.49 10.98 14.23
N GLY A 38 -11.75 10.78 15.31
CA GLY A 38 -11.86 9.62 16.20
C GLY A 38 -10.73 8.61 15.99
N PRO A 39 -10.52 7.70 16.95
CA PRO A 39 -9.52 6.66 16.84
C PRO A 39 -9.89 5.67 15.73
N ALA A 40 -8.87 4.96 15.22
CA ALA A 40 -9.11 3.73 14.47
C ALA A 40 -9.77 2.67 15.36
N ALA A 41 -10.32 1.62 14.75
CA ALA A 41 -10.79 0.46 15.49
C ALA A 41 -9.70 -0.11 16.42
N ASP A 42 -10.14 -0.75 17.52
CA ASP A 42 -9.24 -1.39 18.47
C ASP A 42 -8.42 -2.49 17.78
N TYR A 43 -7.20 -2.70 18.26
CA TYR A 43 -6.35 -3.75 17.72
C TYR A 43 -6.85 -5.13 18.12
N ASN A 44 -7.25 -5.92 17.13
CA ASN A 44 -7.57 -7.33 17.28
C ASN A 44 -6.46 -8.20 16.66
N PRO A 45 -5.78 -9.07 17.44
CA PRO A 45 -4.77 -9.98 16.90
C PRO A 45 -5.31 -10.82 15.75
N GLY A 46 -4.61 -10.82 14.60
CA GLY A 46 -5.04 -11.52 13.38
C GLY A 46 -6.05 -10.75 12.52
N ALA A 47 -6.53 -9.59 12.96
CA ALA A 47 -7.49 -8.74 12.25
C ALA A 47 -6.99 -7.28 12.11
N PHE A 48 -5.67 -7.09 12.01
CA PHE A 48 -5.05 -5.76 11.85
C PHE A 48 -5.66 -4.94 10.69
N TYR A 49 -6.05 -5.60 9.60
CA TYR A 49 -6.62 -4.95 8.42
C TYR A 49 -7.90 -4.14 8.72
N GLU A 50 -8.65 -4.49 9.77
CA GLU A 50 -9.89 -3.79 10.16
C GLU A 50 -9.64 -2.33 10.54
N ARG A 51 -8.41 -2.01 10.96
CA ARG A 51 -8.01 -0.65 11.35
C ARG A 51 -7.76 0.27 10.16
N GLU A 52 -7.52 -0.27 8.98
CA GLU A 52 -7.15 0.51 7.78
C GLU A 52 -8.16 0.37 6.66
N LEU A 53 -8.73 -0.82 6.47
CA LEU A 53 -9.60 -1.15 5.34
C LEU A 53 -10.77 -0.16 5.14
N PRO A 54 -11.53 0.27 6.17
CA PRO A 54 -12.62 1.22 5.98
C PRO A 54 -12.16 2.56 5.38
N TYR A 55 -10.98 3.03 5.80
CA TYR A 55 -10.42 4.31 5.35
C TYR A 55 -9.83 4.21 3.93
N LEU A 56 -9.23 3.06 3.60
CA LEU A 56 -8.75 2.75 2.25
C LEU A 56 -9.90 2.68 1.25
N LEU A 57 -11.00 2.01 1.58
CA LEU A 57 -12.18 1.96 0.72
C LEU A 57 -12.77 3.36 0.50
N ALA A 58 -12.95 4.12 1.57
CA ALA A 58 -13.51 5.47 1.49
C ALA A 58 -12.67 6.44 0.64
N ILE A 59 -11.33 6.35 0.68
CA ILE A 59 -10.49 7.21 -0.16
C ILE A 59 -10.45 6.74 -1.61
N LEU A 60 -10.50 5.43 -1.87
CA LEU A 60 -10.51 4.87 -3.22
C LEU A 60 -11.81 5.19 -3.98
N GLU A 61 -12.93 5.40 -3.30
CA GLU A 61 -14.18 5.91 -3.91
C GLU A 61 -14.01 7.31 -4.53
N ARG A 62 -12.98 8.06 -4.11
CA ARG A 62 -12.67 9.40 -4.64
C ARG A 62 -11.68 9.37 -5.79
N MET A 63 -11.12 8.20 -6.11
CA MET A 63 -10.16 8.03 -7.20
C MET A 63 -10.88 7.65 -8.50
N PRO A 64 -10.37 8.09 -9.67
CA PRO A 64 -10.80 7.49 -10.93
C PRO A 64 -10.38 6.01 -11.00
N PRO A 65 -10.92 5.23 -11.95
CA PRO A 65 -10.49 3.84 -12.17
C PRO A 65 -8.97 3.74 -12.34
N VAL A 66 -8.36 2.75 -11.68
CA VAL A 66 -6.92 2.48 -11.72
C VAL A 66 -6.62 1.06 -12.16
N GLU A 67 -5.46 0.83 -12.75
CA GLU A 67 -5.02 -0.51 -13.17
C GLU A 67 -4.78 -1.41 -11.95
N ALA A 68 -4.28 -0.83 -10.86
CA ALA A 68 -3.96 -1.53 -9.63
C ALA A 68 -3.90 -0.57 -8.44
N VAL A 69 -4.17 -1.11 -7.25
CA VAL A 69 -3.93 -0.41 -5.98
C VAL A 69 -2.68 -0.96 -5.32
N VAL A 70 -1.83 -0.08 -4.80
CA VAL A 70 -0.60 -0.40 -4.08
C VAL A 70 -0.79 -0.05 -2.60
N VAL A 71 -0.61 -1.01 -1.71
CA VAL A 71 -0.73 -0.83 -0.25
C VAL A 71 0.63 -0.94 0.45
N ASP A 72 0.85 -0.19 1.55
CA ASP A 72 2.00 -0.40 2.46
C ASP A 72 1.74 -1.60 3.37
N GLY A 73 1.96 -2.80 2.83
CA GLY A 73 1.69 -4.04 3.54
C GLY A 73 1.70 -5.25 2.62
N TYR A 74 1.24 -6.38 3.14
CA TYR A 74 1.13 -7.62 2.38
C TYR A 74 -0.28 -7.80 1.81
N VAL A 75 -0.35 -8.39 0.62
CA VAL A 75 -1.58 -9.02 0.12
C VAL A 75 -1.81 -10.33 0.86
N TRP A 76 -0.78 -11.17 0.96
CA TRP A 76 -0.81 -12.47 1.64
C TRP A 76 0.26 -12.53 2.73
N LEU A 77 -0.13 -12.93 3.94
CA LEU A 77 0.74 -13.18 5.09
C LEU A 77 1.23 -14.63 5.15
N GLY A 78 0.81 -15.45 4.18
CA GLY A 78 1.12 -16.87 3.99
C GLY A 78 0.14 -17.51 3.00
N PRO A 79 0.32 -18.79 2.63
CA PRO A 79 -0.46 -19.45 1.57
C PRO A 79 -1.98 -19.31 1.72
N ASP A 80 -2.50 -19.40 2.95
CA ASP A 80 -3.93 -19.27 3.27
C ASP A 80 -4.19 -18.18 4.32
N HIS A 81 -3.25 -17.24 4.47
CA HIS A 81 -3.34 -16.18 5.48
C HIS A 81 -3.54 -14.83 4.79
N PRO A 82 -4.79 -14.33 4.71
CA PRO A 82 -5.06 -13.07 4.03
C PRO A 82 -4.44 -11.89 4.79
N GLY A 83 -3.79 -10.99 4.05
CA GLY A 83 -3.31 -9.71 4.54
C GLY A 83 -4.22 -8.56 4.12
N LEU A 84 -3.81 -7.33 4.45
CA LEU A 84 -4.55 -6.11 4.12
C LEU A 84 -4.91 -6.04 2.63
N GLY A 85 -3.95 -6.31 1.74
CA GLY A 85 -4.18 -6.23 0.30
C GLY A 85 -5.20 -7.25 -0.21
N TRP A 86 -5.25 -8.44 0.38
CA TRP A 86 -6.29 -9.44 0.04
C TRP A 86 -7.67 -8.97 0.47
N HIS A 87 -7.81 -8.45 1.69
CA HIS A 87 -9.09 -7.94 2.18
C HIS A 87 -9.58 -6.75 1.34
N LEU A 88 -8.66 -5.87 0.92
CA LEU A 88 -8.97 -4.79 0.00
C LEU A 88 -9.44 -5.31 -1.37
N HIS A 89 -8.71 -6.27 -1.94
CA HIS A 89 -9.10 -6.93 -3.20
C HIS A 89 -10.49 -7.55 -3.08
N ARG A 90 -10.78 -8.29 -2.01
CA ARG A 90 -12.08 -8.92 -1.79
C ARG A 90 -13.22 -7.90 -1.68
N ALA A 91 -12.98 -6.74 -1.07
CA ALA A 91 -14.00 -5.72 -0.86
C ALA A 91 -14.26 -4.84 -2.10
N ARG A 92 -13.21 -4.53 -2.88
CA ARG A 92 -13.25 -3.60 -4.02
C ARG A 92 -13.27 -4.30 -5.38
N GLY A 93 -12.70 -5.49 -5.46
CA GLY A 93 -12.28 -6.14 -6.70
C GLY A 93 -11.01 -5.52 -7.30
N GLY A 94 -10.52 -6.14 -8.37
CA GLY A 94 -9.39 -5.65 -9.18
C GLY A 94 -8.00 -5.81 -8.53
N PRO A 95 -6.93 -5.51 -9.28
CA PRO A 95 -5.58 -5.84 -8.86
C PRO A 95 -5.11 -5.08 -7.62
N VAL A 96 -4.42 -5.78 -6.72
CA VAL A 96 -3.76 -5.19 -5.54
C VAL A 96 -2.33 -5.71 -5.42
N ILE A 97 -1.39 -4.78 -5.25
CA ILE A 97 0.01 -5.04 -4.97
C ILE A 97 0.30 -4.57 -3.54
N GLY A 98 0.99 -5.40 -2.76
CA GLY A 98 1.49 -5.05 -1.44
C GLY A 98 2.99 -4.79 -1.50
N ILE A 99 3.45 -3.66 -0.95
CA ILE A 99 4.87 -3.35 -0.75
C ILE A 99 5.13 -3.28 0.75
N ALA A 100 5.68 -4.34 1.32
CA ALA A 100 6.00 -4.37 2.74
C ALA A 100 7.46 -3.99 3.03
N LYS A 101 7.66 -3.15 4.06
CA LYS A 101 8.97 -2.66 4.52
C LYS A 101 9.66 -3.63 5.50
N THR A 102 9.01 -4.67 5.98
CA THR A 102 9.58 -5.66 6.90
C THR A 102 9.11 -7.05 6.52
N GLN A 103 10.00 -8.03 6.64
CA GLN A 103 9.69 -9.42 6.36
C GLN A 103 8.65 -9.94 7.36
N PHE A 104 7.60 -10.58 6.85
CA PHE A 104 6.65 -11.34 7.67
C PHE A 104 6.99 -12.83 7.53
N ALA A 105 7.21 -13.52 8.65
CA ALA A 105 7.81 -14.87 8.65
C ALA A 105 7.01 -15.91 7.84
N GLY A 106 5.69 -15.76 7.74
CA GLY A 106 4.84 -16.66 6.96
C GLY A 106 4.66 -16.27 5.49
N ALA A 107 5.05 -15.05 5.09
CA ALA A 107 4.74 -14.53 3.77
C ALA A 107 5.74 -15.02 2.72
N VAL A 108 5.22 -15.41 1.55
CA VAL A 108 6.01 -15.66 0.36
C VAL A 108 5.96 -14.41 -0.51
N SER A 109 7.08 -13.72 -0.67
CA SER A 109 7.19 -12.46 -1.40
C SER A 109 8.27 -12.50 -2.47
N ASN A 110 8.12 -11.61 -3.45
CA ASN A 110 9.20 -11.28 -4.38
C ASN A 110 10.00 -10.12 -3.77
N ASP A 111 11.26 -10.37 -3.48
CA ASP A 111 12.11 -9.41 -2.78
C ASP A 111 12.77 -8.43 -3.75
N VAL A 112 12.66 -7.15 -3.42
CA VAL A 112 13.15 -6.04 -4.24
C VAL A 112 14.18 -5.23 -3.45
N ILE A 113 15.43 -5.30 -3.89
CA ILE A 113 16.54 -4.47 -3.39
C ILE A 113 16.64 -3.20 -4.25
N ARG A 114 16.68 -2.02 -3.61
CA ARG A 114 16.72 -0.70 -4.27
C ARG A 114 17.66 0.26 -3.54
N GLY A 115 18.31 1.13 -4.31
CA GLY A 115 19.36 2.04 -3.83
C GLY A 115 20.50 1.27 -3.16
N ASP A 116 21.15 1.91 -2.18
CA ASP A 116 22.24 1.29 -1.40
C ASP A 116 21.73 0.44 -0.21
N SER A 117 20.43 0.11 -0.16
CA SER A 117 19.87 -0.62 0.98
C SER A 117 20.05 -2.12 0.87
N HIS A 118 20.59 -2.76 1.92
CA HIS A 118 20.61 -4.21 2.03
C HIS A 118 19.27 -4.83 2.49
N ARG A 119 18.26 -3.99 2.79
CA ARG A 119 16.94 -4.45 3.26
C ARG A 119 15.94 -4.45 2.11
N ALA A 120 15.48 -5.62 1.71
CA ALA A 120 14.48 -5.79 0.66
C ALA A 120 13.15 -5.09 1.01
N LEU A 121 12.44 -4.64 -0.01
CA LEU A 121 10.99 -4.53 0.00
C LEU A 121 10.41 -5.89 -0.38
N HIS A 122 9.32 -6.28 0.28
CA HIS A 122 8.68 -7.57 0.05
C HIS A 122 7.40 -7.34 -0.74
N VAL A 123 7.41 -7.76 -2.01
CA VAL A 123 6.30 -7.53 -2.94
C VAL A 123 5.40 -8.75 -3.02
N THR A 124 4.10 -8.55 -2.82
CA THR A 124 3.05 -9.56 -3.00
C THR A 124 1.94 -8.99 -3.86
N ALA A 125 1.15 -9.86 -4.51
CA ALA A 125 0.11 -9.41 -5.43
C ALA A 125 -1.09 -10.37 -5.45
N ILE A 126 -2.25 -9.85 -5.85
CA ILE A 126 -3.45 -10.60 -6.24
C ILE A 126 -4.08 -9.94 -7.47
N ASP A 127 -4.59 -10.76 -8.39
CA ASP A 127 -5.03 -10.33 -9.73
C ASP A 127 -3.97 -9.53 -10.51
N PHE A 128 -2.70 -9.76 -10.19
CA PHE A 128 -1.53 -9.21 -10.85
C PHE A 128 -0.37 -10.20 -10.73
N ASP A 129 0.45 -10.33 -11.77
CA ASP A 129 1.62 -11.20 -11.72
C ASP A 129 2.66 -10.67 -10.71
N ALA A 130 2.98 -11.47 -9.69
CA ALA A 130 3.77 -11.00 -8.56
C ALA A 130 5.24 -10.70 -8.93
N VAL A 131 5.78 -11.38 -9.94
CA VAL A 131 7.13 -11.12 -10.46
C VAL A 131 7.15 -9.80 -11.24
N ALA A 132 6.17 -9.60 -12.14
CA ALA A 132 6.00 -8.35 -12.86
C ALA A 132 5.74 -7.17 -11.91
N ALA A 133 4.95 -7.36 -10.84
CA ALA A 133 4.76 -6.35 -9.80
C ALA A 133 6.11 -5.98 -9.16
N ALA A 134 6.94 -6.97 -8.80
CA ALA A 134 8.25 -6.73 -8.23
C ALA A 134 9.20 -5.99 -9.18
N GLU A 135 9.18 -6.32 -10.48
CA GLU A 135 9.95 -5.58 -11.48
C GLU A 135 9.47 -4.13 -11.64
N ARG A 136 8.16 -3.91 -11.65
CA ARG A 136 7.60 -2.54 -11.68
C ARG A 136 7.99 -1.75 -10.43
N VAL A 137 7.89 -2.36 -9.24
CA VAL A 137 8.33 -1.76 -7.97
C VAL A 137 9.83 -1.45 -7.98
N ARG A 138 10.66 -2.33 -8.55
CA ARG A 138 12.10 -2.11 -8.71
C ARG A 138 12.38 -0.88 -9.57
N ALA A 139 11.64 -0.74 -10.67
CA ALA A 139 11.79 0.34 -11.64
C ALA A 139 11.16 1.68 -11.22
N MET A 140 10.33 1.73 -10.16
CA MET A 140 9.71 2.99 -9.70
C MET A 140 10.77 4.06 -9.42
N HIS A 141 10.40 5.33 -9.63
CA HIS A 141 11.28 6.47 -9.41
C HIS A 141 11.80 6.57 -7.95
N GLY A 142 13.02 7.10 -7.81
CA GLY A 142 13.66 7.45 -6.53
C GLY A 142 14.90 6.62 -6.21
N GLU A 143 15.95 7.28 -5.72
CA GLU A 143 17.28 6.70 -5.51
C GLU A 143 17.40 5.77 -4.28
N HIS A 144 16.43 5.83 -3.36
CA HIS A 144 16.48 5.13 -2.09
C HIS A 144 15.65 3.85 -2.10
N ARG A 145 15.75 3.07 -1.02
CA ARG A 145 14.96 1.86 -0.76
C ARG A 145 13.48 2.02 -1.09
N ILE A 146 12.82 3.01 -0.49
CA ILE A 146 11.38 3.25 -0.64
C ILE A 146 11.17 4.14 -1.88
N PRO A 147 10.34 3.74 -2.86
CA PRO A 147 10.03 4.56 -4.03
C PRO A 147 9.51 5.95 -3.66
N THR A 148 9.78 6.94 -4.50
CA THR A 148 9.41 8.34 -4.26
C THR A 148 7.92 8.51 -3.98
N LEU A 149 7.06 7.92 -4.80
CA LEU A 149 5.61 8.05 -4.64
C LEU A 149 5.02 7.18 -3.51
N VAL A 150 5.66 6.06 -3.15
CA VAL A 150 5.29 5.29 -1.95
C VAL A 150 5.58 6.09 -0.69
N ARG A 151 6.75 6.73 -0.62
CA ARG A 151 7.08 7.67 0.45
C ARG A 151 6.15 8.89 0.45
N ARG A 152 5.70 9.35 -0.71
CA ARG A 152 4.77 10.48 -0.81
C ARG A 152 3.43 10.15 -0.16
N ALA A 153 2.86 8.96 -0.43
CA ALA A 153 1.65 8.49 0.23
C ALA A 153 1.82 8.44 1.76
N ASP A 154 2.92 7.87 2.27
CA ASP A 154 3.22 7.84 3.72
C ASP A 154 3.35 9.25 4.34
N THR A 155 3.99 10.17 3.62
CA THR A 155 4.16 11.56 4.07
C THR A 155 2.80 12.27 4.18
N LEU A 156 1.95 12.13 3.16
CA LEU A 156 0.61 12.70 3.13
C LEU A 156 -0.28 12.11 4.24
N ALA A 157 -0.22 10.79 4.45
CA ALA A 157 -0.97 10.12 5.52
C ALA A 157 -0.56 10.65 6.89
N ARG A 158 0.73 10.91 7.12
CA ARG A 158 1.26 11.56 8.34
C ARG A 158 0.94 13.05 8.45
N GLY A 159 0.27 13.64 7.46
CA GLY A 159 -0.12 15.04 7.45
C GLY A 159 1.06 16.01 7.24
N ARG A 160 2.11 15.57 6.55
CA ARG A 160 3.31 16.36 6.22
C ARG A 160 3.36 16.74 4.75
#